data_AF-A0A937VUY8-F1
#
_entry.id   AF-A0A937VUY8-F1
#
_cell.length_a   1.000
_cell.length_b   1.000
_cell.length_c   1.000
_cell.angle_alpha   90.00
_cell.angle_beta   90.00
_cell.angle_gamma   90.00
#
_symmetry.space_group_name_H-M   'P 1'
#
loop_
_entity.id
_entity.type
_entity.pdbx_description
1 polymer ?
#
loop_
_entity_poly.entity_id
_entity_poly.type
_entity_poly.pdbx_seq_one_letter_code
_entity_poly.pdbx_strand_id
1 'polypeptide(L)' 'MILIASGWHGVLKVGEEFKKEIEDKEIELKVVLTGRMAKEYQNLTKQGKKVNALIHTTC' A
#
# COMPACT_ATOMS: atom_id res chain seq x y z
N MET A 1 2.23 -6.96 -6.20
CA MET A 1 2.08 -6.45 -4.83
C MET A 1 1.06 -5.31 -4.80
N ILE A 2 0.45 -5.09 -3.64
CA ILE A 2 -0.47 -3.99 -3.37
C ILE A 2 0.20 -2.98 -2.45
N LEU A 3 0.15 -1.71 -2.81
CA LEU A 3 0.63 -0.59 -2.00
C LEU A 3 -0.55 0.32 -1.64
N ILE A 4 -0.84 0.48 -0.36
CA ILE A 4 -1.94 1.30 0.15
C ILE A 4 -1.38 2.57 0.78
N ALA A 5 -1.81 3.73 0.29
CA ALA A 5 -1.57 5.00 0.93
C ALA A 5 -2.70 5.28 1.94
N SER A 6 -2.39 5.30 3.24
CA SER A 6 -3.36 5.39 4.34
C SER A 6 -3.82 6.81 4.70
N GLY A 7 -3.64 7.76 3.79
CA GLY A 7 -3.85 9.19 4.04
C GLY A 7 -2.62 9.88 4.62
N TRP A 8 -2.73 11.20 4.79
CA TRP A 8 -1.65 12.04 5.31
C TRP A 8 -1.31 11.74 6.77
N HIS A 9 -2.32 11.43 7.57
CA HIS A 9 -2.19 11.13 9.01
C HIS A 9 -2.31 9.63 9.34
N GLY A 10 -2.53 8.78 8.34
CA GLY A 10 -2.66 7.33 8.57
C GLY A 10 -3.97 6.91 9.23
N VAL A 11 -5.03 7.70 9.10
CA VAL A 11 -6.33 7.43 9.75
C VAL A 11 -7.03 6.24 9.09
N LEU A 12 -6.81 6.03 7.78
CA LEU A 12 -7.34 4.89 7.07
C LEU A 12 -6.67 3.60 7.56
N LYS A 13 -7.46 2.77 8.26
CA LYS A 13 -7.05 1.44 8.72
C LYS A 13 -7.44 0.39 7.70
N VAL A 14 -6.52 -0.54 7.45
CA VAL A 14 -6.78 -1.75 6.66
C VAL A 14 -7.19 -2.85 7.63
N GLY A 15 -8.38 -3.43 7.45
CA GLY A 15 -8.90 -4.47 8.34
C GLY A 15 -8.07 -5.75 8.31
N GLU A 16 -7.99 -6.45 9.44
CA GLU A 16 -7.19 -7.68 9.57
C GLU A 16 -7.71 -8.82 8.70
N GLU A 17 -9.03 -8.93 8.52
CA GLU A 17 -9.64 -9.93 7.62
C GLU A 17 -9.13 -9.77 6.18
N PHE A 18 -9.10 -8.54 5.67
CA PHE A 18 -8.56 -8.25 4.35
C PHE A 18 -7.06 -8.53 4.26
N LYS A 19 -6.27 -8.16 5.27
CA LYS A 19 -4.82 -8.47 5.28
C LYS A 19 -4.58 -9.98 5.19
N LYS A 20 -5.35 -10.76 5.94
CA LYS A 20 -5.28 -12.21 5.93
C LYS A 20 -5.67 -12.78 4.57
N GLU A 21 -6.76 -12.31 3.97
CA GLU A 21 -7.18 -12.73 2.62
C GLU A 21 -6.09 -12.46 1.56
N ILE A 22 -5.40 -11.33 1.67
CA ILE A 22 -4.31 -10.94 0.77
C ILE A 22 -3.06 -11.78 0.99
N GLU A 23 -2.73 -12.10 2.24
CA GLU A 23 -1.64 -13.01 2.62
C GLU A 23 -1.89 -14.45 2.15
N ASP A 24 -3.11 -14.97 2.35
CA ASP A 24 -3.52 -16.31 1.89
C ASP A 24 -3.45 -16.45 0.36
N LYS A 25 -3.52 -15.33 -0.37
CA LYS A 25 -3.33 -15.25 -1.84
C LYS A 25 -1.88 -15.04 -2.25
N GLU A 26 -0.94 -15.06 -1.30
CA GLU A 26 0.50 -14.81 -1.50
C GLU A 26 0.78 -13.44 -2.14
N ILE A 27 -0.09 -12.45 -1.90
CA ILE A 27 0.07 -11.09 -2.42
C ILE A 27 0.75 -10.25 -1.36
N GLU A 28 1.95 -9.74 -1.66
CA GLU A 28 2.63 -8.77 -0.80
C GLU A 28 1.79 -7.49 -0.66
N LEU A 29 1.51 -7.10 0.59
CA LEU A 29 0.79 -5.88 0.97
C LEU A 29 1.71 -4.94 1.75
N LYS A 30 1.77 -3.68 1.33
CA LYS A 30 2.49 -2.62 2.06
C LYS A 30 1.57 -1.43 2.28
N VAL A 31 1.51 -0.93 3.52
CA VAL A 31 0.75 0.28 3.87
C VAL A 31 1.73 1.40 4.22
N VAL A 32 1.53 2.58 3.64
CA VAL A 32 2.39 3.76 3.80
C VAL A 32 1.56 5.01 3.97
N LEU A 33 2.14 6.06 4.55
CA LEU A 33 1.51 7.39 4.51
C LEU A 33 1.51 7.94 3.09
N THR A 34 0.47 8.70 2.75
CA THR A 34 0.32 9.28 1.40
C THR A 34 1.50 10.16 1.00
N GLY A 35 2.07 10.94 1.94
CA GLY A 35 3.28 11.73 1.68
C GLY A 35 4.53 10.91 1.31
N ARG A 36 4.57 9.60 1.60
CA ARG A 36 5.67 8.70 1.23
C ARG A 36 5.36 7.85 -0.01
N MET A 37 4.12 7.88 -0.50
CA MET A 37 3.61 6.99 -1.54
C MET A 37 4.44 7.03 -2.82
N ALA A 38 4.72 8.23 -3.35
CA ALA A 38 5.43 8.40 -4.61
C ALA A 38 6.85 7.80 -4.56
N LYS A 39 7.58 8.05 -3.46
CA LYS A 39 8.94 7.51 -3.26
C LYS A 39 8.92 5.99 -3.16
N GLU A 40 7.98 5.44 -2.40
CA GLU A 40 7.85 3.99 -2.21
C GLU A 40 7.47 3.29 -3.51
N TYR A 41 6.48 3.81 -4.23
CA TYR A 41 6.09 3.29 -5.53
C TYR A 41 7.26 3.29 -6.51
N GLN A 42 8.01 4.40 -6.61
CA GLN A 42 9.18 4.49 -7.49
C GLN A 42 10.28 3.49 -7.11
N ASN A 43 10.55 3.29 -5.81
CA ASN A 43 11.54 2.32 -5.36
C ASN A 43 11.15 0.90 -5.76
N LEU A 44 9.86 0.55 -5.64
CA LEU A 44 9.35 -0.79 -5.96
C LEU A 44 9.35 -1.02 -7.48
N THR A 45 8.97 -0.03 -8.28
CA THR A 45 9.02 -0.17 -9.74
C THR A 45 10.44 -0.25 -10.27
N LYS A 46 11.41 0.45 -9.67
CA LYS A 46 12.85 0.31 -9.97
C LYS A 46 13.40 -1.09 -9.68
N GLN A 47 12.82 -1.81 -8.72
CA GLN A 47 13.15 -3.21 -8.43
C GLN A 47 12.48 -4.19 -9.41
N GLY A 48 11.75 -3.71 -10.42
CA GLY A 48 11.00 -4.55 -11.35
C GLY A 48 9.71 -5.13 -10.78
N LYS A 49 9.25 -4.69 -9.60
CA LYS A 49 7.99 -5.17 -9.03
C LYS A 49 6.80 -4.61 -9.80
N LYS A 50 5.80 -5.47 -10.05
CA LYS A 50 4.46 -5.05 -10.50
C LYS A 50 3.65 -4.58 -9.28
N VAL A 51 3.32 -3.29 -9.25
CA VAL A 51 2.68 -2.64 -8.10
C VAL A 51 1.31 -2.12 -8.51
N ASN A 52 0.26 -2.54 -7.80
CA ASN A 52 -1.03 -1.87 -7.80
C ASN A 52 -1.12 -0.95 -6.60
N ALA A 53 -1.49 0.31 -6.83
CA ALA A 53 -1.51 1.37 -5.83
C ALA A 53 -2.94 1.81 -5.54
N LEU A 54 -3.36 1.78 -4.27
CA LEU A 54 -4.59 2.42 -3.80
C LEU A 54 -4.22 3.65 -2.98
N ILE A 55 -4.69 4.83 -3.40
CA ILE A 55 -4.22 6.09 -2.84
C ILE A 55 -5.39 6.85 -2.22
N HIS A 56 -5.41 6.92 -0.89
CA HIS A 56 -6.23 7.89 -0.17
C HIS A 56 -5.52 9.24 -0.13
N THR A 57 -6.08 10.25 -0.78
CA THR A 57 -5.40 11.55 -0.98
C THR A 57 -5.61 12.55 0.16
N THR A 58 -6.51 12.27 1.09
CA THR A 58 -6.87 13.14 2.22
C THR A 58 -6.51 12.53 3.57
N CYS A 59 -7.02 13.11 4.66
CA CYS A 59 -6.84 12.60 6.02
C CYS A 59 -7.59 11.29 6.24
#